data_AF-A0A8J5V3L5-F1
#
_entry.id   AF-A0A8J5V3L5-F1
#
_cell.length_a   1.000
_cell.length_b   1.000
_cell.length_c   1.000
_cell.angle_alpha   90.00
_cell.angle_beta   90.00
_cell.angle_gamma   90.00
#
_symmetry.space_group_name_H-M   'P 1'
#
loop_
_entity.id
_entity.type
_entity.pdbx_description
1 polymer ?
#
loop_
_entity_poly.entity_id
_entity_poly.type
_entity_poly.pdbx_seq_one_letter_code
_entity_poly.pdbx_strand_id
1 'polypeptide(L)'
;MDVSTPTVLDNNYYKLLPLNLGLFFSDDQLIRDDTLVPLVNAFAANETLWKERFTAAMIKMGNIEVLTENAGNIRLNCNVVNTPSAGMIETLFPAAGVDVATIDLASSS
;
A
#
# COMPACT_ATOMS: atom_id res chain seq x y z
N MET A 1 8.86 8.70 17.37
CA MET A 1 9.02 8.97 15.93
C MET A 1 8.38 10.33 15.70
N ASP A 2 9.13 11.30 15.18
CA ASP A 2 8.82 12.74 15.16
C ASP A 2 8.33 13.34 16.50
N VAL A 3 9.19 14.13 17.14
CA VAL A 3 8.88 14.82 18.41
C VAL A 3 8.14 16.15 18.23
N SER A 4 8.16 16.73 17.04
CA SER A 4 7.54 18.02 16.72
C SER A 4 6.07 17.86 16.38
N THR A 5 5.74 16.85 15.59
CA THR A 5 4.39 16.63 15.05
C THR A 5 3.98 15.15 15.15
N PRO A 6 3.83 14.60 16.37
CA PRO A 6 3.71 13.16 16.60
C PRO A 6 2.46 12.49 16.02
N THR A 7 1.44 13.28 15.66
CA THR A 7 0.16 12.79 15.13
C THR A 7 -0.13 13.27 13.70
N VAL A 8 0.82 13.92 13.04
CA VAL A 8 0.66 14.49 11.70
C VAL A 8 1.61 13.79 10.74
N LEU A 9 1.10 13.42 9.57
CA LEU A 9 1.92 12.89 8.48
C LEU A 9 2.39 14.05 7.60
N ASP A 10 3.56 14.57 7.92
CA ASP A 10 4.21 15.67 7.19
C ASP A 10 5.72 15.41 7.00
N ASN A 11 6.42 16.38 6.42
CA ASN A 11 7.86 16.27 6.19
C ASN A 11 8.73 16.73 7.37
N ASN A 12 8.16 17.04 8.54
CA ASN A 12 8.95 17.44 9.72
C ASN A 12 9.88 16.32 10.16
N TYR A 13 9.50 15.06 9.95
CA TYR A 13 10.42 13.93 10.09
C TYR A 13 11.77 14.21 9.42
N TYR A 14 11.79 14.67 8.16
CA TYR A 14 13.02 14.98 7.42
C TYR A 14 13.70 16.27 7.89
N LYS A 15 12.94 17.27 8.36
CA LYS A 15 13.50 18.52 8.91
C LYS A 15 14.25 18.31 10.22
N LEU A 16 13.88 17.29 10.99
CA LEU A 16 14.49 16.98 12.27
C LEU A 16 15.79 16.18 12.14
N LEU A 17 16.00 15.44 11.05
CA LEU A 17 17.19 14.59 10.88
C LEU A 17 18.51 15.40 10.94
N PRO A 18 18.68 16.53 10.23
CA PRO A 18 19.92 17.32 10.31
C PRO A 18 20.21 17.91 11.69
N LEU A 19 19.20 17.97 12.57
CA LEU A 19 19.34 18.42 13.96
C LEU A 19 19.76 17.27 14.91
N ASN A 20 20.04 16.08 14.38
CA ASN A 20 20.27 14.84 15.12
C ASN A 20 19.08 14.47 16.03
N LEU A 21 17.86 14.78 15.58
CA LEU A 21 16.62 14.47 16.28
C LEU A 21 15.87 13.27 15.68
N GLY A 22 16.57 12.45 14.88
CA GLY A 22 16.11 11.11 14.50
C GLY A 22 16.10 10.18 15.71
N LEU A 23 15.02 9.41 15.89
CA LEU A 23 14.85 8.56 17.09
C LEU A 23 15.64 7.26 16.97
N PHE A 24 15.66 6.67 15.78
CA PHE A 24 16.31 5.39 15.55
C PHE A 24 17.66 5.55 14.84
N PHE A 25 18.57 4.61 15.09
CA PHE A 25 19.86 4.53 14.40
C PHE A 25 19.69 4.52 12.86
N SER A 26 18.64 3.87 12.36
CA SER A 26 18.31 3.83 10.94
C SER A 26 17.90 5.19 10.37
N ASP A 27 17.21 6.03 11.15
CA ASP A 27 16.84 7.39 10.73
C ASP A 27 18.10 8.26 10.60
N ASP A 28 18.99 8.13 11.56
CA ASP A 28 20.26 8.86 11.62
C ASP A 28 21.23 8.46 10.49
N GLN A 29 21.15 7.22 9.99
CA GLN A 29 21.95 6.82 8.83
C GLN A 29 21.60 7.60 7.55
N LEU A 30 20.38 8.13 7.43
CA LEU A 30 19.97 8.90 6.25
C LEU A 30 20.79 10.19 6.07
N ILE A 31 21.36 10.72 7.15
CA ILE A 31 22.24 11.90 7.12
C ILE A 31 23.73 11.56 7.22
N ARG A 32 24.08 10.30 7.48
CA ARG A 32 25.48 9.82 7.52
C ARG A 32 25.95 9.25 6.17
N ASP A 33 25.00 8.84 5.33
CA ASP A 33 25.27 8.42 3.96
C ASP A 33 25.20 9.63 3.01
N ASP A 34 26.37 10.03 2.49
CA ASP A 34 26.51 11.16 1.57
C ASP A 34 25.64 11.03 0.30
N THR A 35 25.26 9.81 -0.09
CA THR A 35 24.38 9.57 -1.25
C THR A 35 22.92 9.86 -0.94
N LEU A 36 22.51 9.82 0.33
CA LEU A 36 21.13 10.02 0.78
C LEU A 36 20.87 11.44 1.28
N VAL A 37 21.90 12.13 1.79
CA VAL A 37 21.81 13.52 2.29
C VAL A 37 21.09 14.46 1.30
N PRO A 38 21.37 14.45 -0.02
CA PRO A 38 20.66 15.32 -0.96
C PRO A 38 19.14 15.08 -0.99
N LEU A 39 18.73 13.82 -0.84
CA LEU A 39 17.32 13.44 -0.84
C LEU A 39 16.62 13.89 0.46
N VAL A 40 17.29 13.71 1.61
CA VAL A 40 16.79 14.20 2.91
C VAL A 40 16.56 15.71 2.85
N ASN A 41 17.52 16.46 2.32
CA ASN A 41 17.41 17.91 2.19
C ASN A 41 16.27 18.32 1.25
N ALA A 42 16.10 17.60 0.12
CA ALA A 42 15.01 17.87 -0.81
C ALA A 42 13.63 17.65 -0.17
N PHE A 43 13.47 16.57 0.62
CA PHE A 43 12.23 16.28 1.32
C PHE A 43 11.96 17.24 2.47
N ALA A 44 12.98 17.64 3.23
CA ALA A 44 12.86 18.64 4.28
C ALA A 44 12.42 20.01 3.73
N ALA A 45 12.94 20.40 2.55
CA ALA A 45 12.66 21.69 1.91
C ALA A 45 11.32 21.73 1.17
N ASN A 46 10.85 20.61 0.63
CA ASN A 46 9.65 20.56 -0.21
C ASN A 46 8.71 19.42 0.21
N GLU A 47 7.66 19.78 0.95
CA GLU A 47 6.66 18.83 1.43
C GLU A 47 5.85 18.19 0.29
N THR A 48 5.55 18.94 -0.78
CA THR A 48 4.83 18.40 -1.95
C THR A 48 5.65 17.31 -2.63
N LEU A 49 6.94 17.56 -2.87
CA LEU A 49 7.85 16.57 -3.44
C LEU A 49 7.93 15.32 -2.56
N TRP A 50 8.06 15.51 -1.25
CA TRP A 50 8.06 14.39 -0.32
C TRP A 50 6.75 13.58 -0.41
N LYS A 51 5.57 14.22 -0.40
CA LYS A 51 4.27 13.54 -0.51
C LYS A 51 4.13 12.75 -1.81
N GLU A 52 4.56 13.32 -2.93
CA GLU A 52 4.55 12.64 -4.24
C GLU A 52 5.42 11.37 -4.22
N ARG A 53 6.65 11.49 -3.71
CA ARG A 53 7.58 10.35 -3.61
C ARG A 53 7.11 9.31 -2.61
N PHE A 54 6.58 9.74 -1.47
CA PHE A 54 5.99 8.86 -0.46
C PHE A 54 4.84 8.05 -1.05
N THR A 55 3.91 8.70 -1.76
CA THR A 55 2.78 8.04 -2.42
C THR A 55 3.27 6.99 -3.42
N ALA A 56 4.20 7.36 -4.30
CA ALA A 56 4.76 6.43 -5.29
C ALA A 56 5.48 5.24 -4.63
N ALA A 57 6.22 5.48 -3.54
CA ALA A 57 6.90 4.43 -2.78
C ALA A 57 5.91 3.47 -2.11
N MET A 58 4.84 3.99 -1.50
CA MET A 58 3.82 3.17 -0.85
C MET A 58 3.02 2.32 -1.85
N ILE A 59 2.72 2.84 -3.04
CA ILE A 59 2.12 2.05 -4.13
C ILE A 59 3.07 0.92 -4.53
N LYS A 60 4.36 1.23 -4.75
CA LYS A 60 5.34 0.22 -5.13
C LYS A 60 5.50 -0.86 -4.05
N MET A 61 5.54 -0.46 -2.79
CA MET A 61 5.63 -1.38 -1.64
C MET A 61 4.40 -2.28 -1.53
N GLY A 62 3.19 -1.73 -1.75
CA GLY A 62 1.94 -2.49 -1.71
C GLY A 62 1.80 -3.55 -2.81
N ASN A 63 2.65 -3.48 -3.85
CA ASN A 63 2.66 -4.45 -4.95
C ASN A 63 3.70 -5.57 -4.78
N ILE A 64 4.42 -5.62 -3.65
CA ILE A 64 5.41 -6.66 -3.39
C ILE A 64 4.69 -7.98 -3.08
N GLU A 65 4.98 -9.02 -3.87
CA GLU A 65 4.58 -10.42 -3.63
C GLU A 65 3.09 -10.63 -3.30
N VAL A 66 2.22 -9.85 -3.96
CA VAL A 66 0.77 -9.94 -3.75
C VAL A 66 0.19 -11.26 -4.28
N LEU A 67 -0.73 -11.85 -3.52
CA LEU A 67 -1.50 -13.02 -3.96
C LEU A 67 -2.69 -12.54 -4.80
N THR A 68 -2.68 -12.88 -6.08
CA THR A 68 -3.75 -12.54 -7.03
C THR A 68 -4.55 -13.77 -7.45
N GLU A 69 -5.73 -13.55 -8.02
CA GLU A 69 -6.61 -14.61 -8.52
C GLU A 69 -6.86 -15.68 -7.44
N ASN A 70 -6.55 -16.94 -7.75
CA ASN A 70 -6.84 -18.09 -6.90
C ASN A 70 -5.64 -18.48 -6.01
N ALA A 71 -4.60 -17.63 -5.94
CA ALA A 71 -3.40 -17.91 -5.15
C ALA A 71 -3.58 -17.64 -3.63
N GLY A 72 -4.75 -17.19 -3.19
CA GLY A 72 -5.04 -16.83 -1.80
C GLY A 72 -6.51 -17.03 -1.41
N ASN A 73 -6.90 -16.50 -0.25
CA ASN A 73 -8.27 -16.54 0.25
C ASN A 73 -8.71 -15.16 0.73
N ILE A 74 -9.95 -14.78 0.45
CA ILE A 74 -10.57 -13.60 1.07
C ILE A 74 -10.99 -14.00 2.50
N ARG A 75 -10.31 -13.45 3.51
CA ARG A 75 -10.56 -13.81 4.91
C ARG A 75 -11.84 -13.17 5.43
N LEU A 76 -12.71 -13.97 6.05
CA LEU A 76 -13.88 -13.48 6.77
C LEU A 76 -13.50 -12.91 8.16
N ASN A 77 -12.38 -13.39 8.70
CA ASN A 77 -11.75 -12.88 9.91
C ASN A 77 -10.25 -12.79 9.67
N CYS A 78 -9.66 -11.59 9.72
CA CYS A 78 -8.24 -11.38 9.41
C CYS A 78 -7.29 -12.20 10.31
N ASN A 79 -7.72 -12.56 11.51
CA ASN A 79 -6.90 -13.26 12.51
C ASN A 79 -6.83 -14.78 12.30
N VAL A 80 -7.67 -15.38 11.45
CA VAL A 80 -7.78 -16.83 11.28
C VAL A 80 -7.86 -17.21 9.81
N VAL A 81 -7.26 -18.34 9.43
CA VAL A 81 -7.39 -18.89 8.07
C VAL A 81 -8.76 -19.55 7.94
N ASN A 82 -9.48 -19.29 6.84
CA ASN A 82 -10.75 -19.95 6.57
C ASN A 82 -10.57 -21.48 6.59
N THR A 83 -11.46 -22.20 7.26
CA THR A 83 -11.46 -23.66 7.21
C THR A 83 -12.18 -24.14 5.95
N PRO A 84 -11.82 -25.31 5.40
CA PRO A 84 -12.49 -25.86 4.21
C PRO A 84 -14.01 -26.02 4.38
N SER A 85 -14.50 -26.25 5.62
CA SER A 85 -15.94 -26.31 5.91
C SER A 85 -16.62 -24.94 5.99
N ALA A 86 -15.88 -23.86 6.27
CA ALA A 86 -16.36 -22.49 6.13
C ALA A 86 -16.40 -22.05 4.65
N GLY A 87 -15.64 -22.73 3.78
CA GLY A 87 -15.66 -22.57 2.31
C GLY A 87 -16.82 -23.27 1.60
N MET A 88 -17.61 -24.10 2.31
CA MET A 88 -18.80 -24.75 1.72
C MET A 88 -19.95 -23.77 1.41
N ILE A 89 -19.80 -22.48 1.74
CA ILE A 89 -20.74 -21.43 1.32
C ILE A 89 -20.39 -20.89 -0.08
N GLU A 90 -19.18 -21.16 -0.61
CA GLU A 90 -18.77 -20.76 -1.97
C GLU A 90 -19.54 -21.53 -3.07
N THR A 91 -20.10 -22.71 -2.76
CA THR A 91 -21.00 -23.42 -3.68
C THR A 91 -22.42 -22.84 -3.77
N LEU A 92 -22.78 -21.82 -2.98
CA LEU A 92 -24.11 -21.20 -3.05
C LEU A 92 -24.19 -20.02 -4.04
N PHE A 93 -23.03 -19.52 -4.50
CA PHE A 93 -22.96 -18.62 -5.65
C PHE A 93 -21.94 -19.18 -6.63
N PRO A 94 -22.32 -20.18 -7.45
CA PRO A 94 -21.53 -20.47 -8.63
C PRO A 94 -21.44 -19.16 -9.41
N ALA A 95 -20.24 -18.83 -9.89
CA ALA A 95 -20.02 -17.83 -10.90
C ALA A 95 -21.01 -18.11 -12.05
N ALA A 96 -22.15 -17.43 -12.02
CA ALA A 96 -23.06 -17.39 -13.14
C ALA A 96 -22.29 -16.59 -14.19
N GLY A 97 -21.62 -17.32 -15.08
CA GLY A 97 -21.25 -16.83 -16.38
C GLY A 97 -22.52 -16.30 -17.03
N VAL A 98 -22.73 -15.00 -16.93
CA VAL A 98 -23.60 -14.29 -17.85
C VAL A 98 -22.76 -14.11 -19.10
N ASP A 99 -22.86 -15.06 -20.02
CA ASP A 99 -22.35 -14.90 -21.38
C ASP A 99 -23.05 -13.69 -22.02
N VAL A 100 -22.32 -12.59 -22.14
CA VAL A 100 -22.69 -11.45 -23.01
C VAL A 100 -22.38 -11.86 -24.44
N ALA A 101 -23.16 -12.80 -24.99
CA ALA A 101 -22.96 -13.29 -26.35
C ALA A 101 -24.23 -13.86 -26.99
N THR A 102 -25.36 -13.15 -26.93
CA THR A 102 -26.44 -13.29 -27.93
C THR A 102 -27.28 -12.02 -27.98
N ILE A 103 -26.76 -10.99 -28.66
CA ILE A 103 -27.58 -9.96 -29.30
C ILE A 103 -27.31 -10.10 -30.80
N ASP A 104 -28.04 -10.98 -31.48
CA ASP A 104 -28.63 -10.65 -32.78
C ASP A 104 -29.61 -11.72 -33.32
N LEU A 105 -30.66 -11.23 -33.97
CA LEU A 105 -31.67 -11.87 -34.85
C LEU A 105 -32.46 -13.12 -34.39
N ALA A 106 -33.75 -12.93 -34.11
CA ALA A 106 -34.85 -13.44 -34.96
C ALA A 106 -36.24 -12.97 -34.50
N SER A 107 -36.82 -12.03 -35.26
CA SER A 107 -38.20 -12.04 -35.82
C SER A 107 -39.35 -12.77 -35.10
N SER A 108 -40.49 -12.07 -35.07
CA SER A 108 -41.92 -12.52 -35.20
C SER A 108 -42.81 -12.61 -33.95
N SER A 109 -43.50 -11.50 -33.65
CA SER A 109 -44.96 -11.34 -33.83
C SER A 109 -45.34 -9.87 -33.78
#